data_AF-A0A7S2TUA4-F1
#
_entry.id   AF-A0A7S2TUA4-F1
#
_cell.length_a   1.000
_cell.length_b   1.000
_cell.length_c   1.000
_cell.angle_alpha   90.00
_cell.angle_beta   90.00
_cell.angle_gamma   90.00
#
_symmetry.space_group_name_H-M   'P 1'
#
loop_
_entity.id
_entity.type
_entity.pdbx_description
1 polymer ?
#
loop_
_entity_poly.entity_id
_entity_poly.type
_entity_poly.pdbx_seq_one_letter_code
_entity_poly.pdbx_strand_id
1 'polypeptide(L)'
;MFGLRHGQKEPHRSRACRDPPRTPSTMGTLRCVCNKVRIHFPMVPFKRLQCCCCDCRKGIAFSASRGGKQGPVAPDLVYFLNAMKVESGFEFLRCFLIQKGYNTRRVYATCCWTALLGDHPAYQGICVVTYNDPTIIELDDTKAALRPFDNRIFEKDMTKEELAKVTPYAPPIKGTPPDWKRVTEKVKAALEGLWAKEKEEEGEEEERNLAQQAQQAATPTSTTASTTTGGSGRISQKKEEEGVNGAVSAVLETVQTLIERIGKVEIAYPEYEGPEPKYNRLVREARERMNKAAELSSEKKKDRTAVREAREMMKAAIL
;
A
#
# COMPACT_ATOMS: atom_id res chain seq x y z
N MET A 1 -40.19 -57.43 39.60
CA MET A 1 -39.97 -56.64 40.84
C MET A 1 -38.86 -55.65 40.59
N PHE A 2 -39.06 -54.43 41.08
CA PHE A 2 -38.21 -53.25 40.98
C PHE A 2 -36.80 -53.45 41.58
N GLY A 3 -35.82 -52.72 41.06
CA GLY A 3 -34.48 -52.60 41.64
C GLY A 3 -33.64 -51.49 41.01
N LEU A 4 -33.98 -50.23 41.33
CA LEU A 4 -33.20 -49.01 41.04
C LEU A 4 -31.90 -48.92 41.87
N ARG A 5 -30.87 -48.26 41.31
CA ARG A 5 -30.03 -47.16 41.90
C ARG A 5 -28.75 -46.98 41.06
N HIS A 6 -28.62 -45.86 40.35
CA HIS A 6 -27.95 -44.59 40.71
C HIS A 6 -26.46 -44.53 40.35
N GLY A 7 -26.14 -43.61 39.44
CA GLY A 7 -24.79 -43.23 39.07
C GLY A 7 -24.79 -42.10 38.04
N GLN A 8 -25.34 -40.93 38.40
CA GLN A 8 -25.17 -39.70 37.61
C GLN A 8 -23.72 -39.24 37.75
N LYS A 9 -22.98 -39.21 36.64
CA LYS A 9 -21.73 -38.45 36.52
C LYS A 9 -22.06 -37.09 35.92
N GLU A 10 -21.76 -36.03 36.65
CA GLU A 10 -21.85 -34.66 36.16
C GLU A 10 -20.81 -34.40 35.05
N PRO A 11 -21.15 -33.67 33.99
CA PRO A 11 -20.18 -33.24 32.99
C PRO A 11 -19.48 -31.95 33.46
N HIS A 12 -18.17 -32.07 33.72
CA HIS A 12 -17.25 -30.94 33.86
C HIS A 12 -17.36 -30.00 32.64
N ARG A 13 -18.04 -28.86 32.82
CA ARG A 13 -17.94 -27.71 31.90
C ARG A 13 -16.70 -26.90 32.27
N SER A 14 -15.55 -27.27 31.72
CA SER A 14 -14.42 -26.33 31.63
C SER A 14 -14.78 -25.28 30.58
N ARG A 15 -15.16 -24.08 31.04
CA ARG A 15 -15.17 -22.87 30.21
C ARG A 15 -13.72 -22.50 29.93
N ALA A 16 -13.11 -23.17 28.96
CA ALA A 16 -12.00 -22.57 28.23
C ALA A 16 -12.58 -21.34 27.53
N CYS A 17 -12.19 -20.15 27.96
CA CYS A 17 -12.27 -18.95 27.15
C CYS A 17 -11.57 -19.27 25.84
N ARG A 18 -12.35 -19.64 24.82
CA ARG A 18 -11.84 -19.76 23.46
C ARG A 18 -11.63 -18.33 23.02
N ASP A 19 -10.39 -17.86 23.13
CA ASP A 19 -9.96 -16.73 22.32
C ASP A 19 -10.43 -17.00 20.89
N PRO A 20 -11.07 -16.02 20.23
CA PRO A 20 -11.43 -16.19 18.83
C PRO A 20 -10.15 -16.55 18.07
N PRO A 21 -10.21 -17.51 17.12
CA PRO A 21 -9.03 -17.88 16.36
C PRO A 21 -8.45 -16.62 15.74
N ARG A 22 -7.26 -16.20 16.20
CA ARG A 22 -6.51 -15.13 15.56
C ARG A 22 -6.30 -15.59 14.13
N THR A 23 -7.03 -15.00 13.20
CA THR A 23 -6.79 -15.21 11.78
C THR A 23 -5.33 -14.85 11.52
N PRO A 24 -4.50 -15.77 11.01
CA PRO A 24 -3.13 -15.43 10.68
C PRO A 24 -3.17 -14.33 9.61
N SER A 25 -2.86 -13.11 10.03
CA SER A 25 -2.65 -11.97 9.14
C SER A 25 -1.33 -12.23 8.44
N THR A 26 -1.36 -12.96 7.33
CA THR A 26 -0.17 -13.13 6.50
C THR A 26 0.19 -11.77 5.90
N MET A 27 1.30 -11.19 6.36
CA MET A 27 1.77 -9.89 5.91
C MET A 27 2.73 -10.06 4.74
N GLY A 28 2.90 -8.99 3.96
CA GLY A 28 3.83 -8.95 2.83
C GLY A 28 4.89 -7.88 3.05
N THR A 29 6.14 -8.18 2.74
CA THR A 29 7.26 -7.23 2.80
C THR A 29 7.93 -7.13 1.44
N LEU A 30 8.11 -5.91 0.96
CA LEU A 30 8.91 -5.61 -0.23
C LEU A 30 10.29 -5.12 0.20
N ARG A 31 11.33 -5.63 -0.45
CA ARG A 31 12.70 -5.20 -0.23
C ARG A 31 13.38 -4.86 -1.55
N CYS A 32 14.21 -3.82 -1.52
CA CYS A 32 15.14 -3.59 -2.61
C CYS A 32 16.25 -4.67 -2.59
N VAL A 33 16.96 -4.83 -3.70
CA VAL A 33 17.98 -5.88 -3.85
C VAL A 33 19.09 -5.78 -2.79
N CYS A 34 19.49 -4.56 -2.41
CA CYS A 34 20.51 -4.35 -1.38
C CYS A 34 19.96 -4.26 0.06
N ASN A 35 18.66 -4.53 0.27
CA ASN A 35 18.00 -4.55 1.57
C ASN A 35 18.01 -3.23 2.38
N LYS A 36 18.38 -2.10 1.76
CA LYS A 36 18.35 -0.79 2.42
C LYS A 36 16.94 -0.21 2.56
N VAL A 37 16.03 -0.60 1.67
CA VAL A 37 14.63 -0.18 1.68
C VAL A 37 13.74 -1.36 1.98
N ARG A 38 12.82 -1.18 2.94
CA ARG A 38 11.78 -2.15 3.31
C ARG A 38 10.42 -1.47 3.38
N ILE A 39 9.44 -2.05 2.69
CA ILE A 39 8.04 -1.59 2.68
C ILE A 39 7.16 -2.74 3.11
N HIS A 40 6.41 -2.51 4.17
CA HIS A 40 5.55 -3.49 4.79
C HIS A 40 4.09 -3.30 4.34
N PHE A 41 3.38 -4.40 4.10
CA PHE A 41 1.97 -4.46 3.77
C PHE A 41 1.26 -5.33 4.80
N PRO A 42 0.11 -4.91 5.33
CA PRO A 42 -0.63 -5.67 6.34
C PRO A 42 -1.32 -6.93 5.78
N MET A 43 -1.01 -7.30 4.54
CA MET A 43 -1.63 -8.42 3.84
C MET A 43 -0.79 -8.95 2.68
N VAL A 44 -1.07 -10.19 2.29
CA VAL A 44 -0.57 -10.83 1.08
C VAL A 44 -1.10 -10.18 -0.21
N PRO A 45 -0.39 -10.33 -1.34
CA PRO A 45 -0.86 -9.81 -2.60
C PRO A 45 -2.14 -10.50 -3.08
N PHE A 46 -3.05 -9.73 -3.65
CA PHE A 46 -4.36 -10.23 -4.07
C PHE A 46 -4.42 -10.62 -5.54
N LYS A 47 -3.51 -10.11 -6.37
CA LYS A 47 -3.47 -10.35 -7.82
C LYS A 47 -2.03 -10.44 -8.33
N ARG A 48 -1.78 -11.29 -9.31
CA ARG A 48 -0.49 -11.43 -9.99
C ARG A 48 -0.70 -11.51 -11.50
N LEU A 49 -0.03 -10.66 -12.26
CA LEU A 49 -0.15 -10.60 -13.73
C LEU A 49 1.22 -10.66 -14.37
N GLN A 50 1.30 -11.22 -15.57
CA GLN A 50 2.44 -11.03 -16.44
C GLN A 50 2.10 -9.94 -17.46
N CYS A 51 2.83 -8.81 -17.42
CA CYS A 51 2.50 -7.66 -18.25
C CYS A 51 3.51 -7.45 -19.37
N CYS A 52 3.01 -7.43 -20.60
CA CYS A 52 3.81 -7.25 -21.81
C CYS A 52 3.85 -5.79 -22.30
N CYS A 53 3.14 -4.88 -21.63
CA CYS A 53 3.00 -3.50 -22.11
C CYS A 53 4.35 -2.75 -22.12
N CYS A 54 4.50 -1.85 -23.09
CA CYS A 54 5.72 -1.07 -23.26
C CYS A 54 6.08 -0.24 -22.01
N ASP A 55 5.09 0.21 -21.24
CA ASP A 55 5.30 1.02 -20.03
C ASP A 55 5.97 0.21 -18.91
N CYS A 56 5.46 -0.98 -18.59
CA CYS A 56 6.07 -1.85 -17.58
C CYS A 56 7.47 -2.29 -18.00
N ARG A 57 7.66 -2.68 -19.27
CA ARG A 57 8.97 -3.09 -19.80
C ARG A 57 9.99 -1.95 -19.73
N LYS A 58 9.64 -0.75 -20.19
CA LYS A 58 10.50 0.44 -20.10
C LYS A 58 10.80 0.82 -18.65
N GLY A 59 9.83 0.65 -17.73
CA GLY A 59 10.02 0.90 -16.31
C GLY A 59 11.12 0.05 -15.68
N ILE A 60 11.18 -1.24 -16.02
CA ILE A 60 12.22 -2.16 -15.59
C ILE A 60 13.55 -1.90 -16.31
N ALA A 61 13.50 -1.63 -17.61
CA ALA A 61 14.70 -1.27 -18.37
C ALA A 61 15.36 0.01 -17.82
N PHE A 62 14.56 1.00 -17.40
CA PHE A 62 15.07 2.21 -16.74
C PHE A 62 15.84 1.88 -15.45
N SER A 63 15.27 1.04 -14.57
CA SER A 63 15.98 0.51 -13.40
C SER A 63 17.33 -0.11 -13.78
N ALA A 64 17.35 -1.00 -14.77
CA ALA A 64 18.56 -1.67 -15.21
C ALA A 64 19.62 -0.68 -15.77
N SER A 65 19.20 0.28 -16.59
CA SER A 65 20.08 1.32 -17.14
C SER A 65 20.73 2.24 -16.09
N ARG A 66 20.17 2.27 -14.88
CA ARG A 66 20.73 3.01 -13.74
C ARG A 66 21.64 2.14 -12.85
N GLY A 67 21.93 0.90 -13.27
CA GLY A 67 22.72 -0.07 -12.50
C GLY A 67 21.88 -0.96 -11.59
N GLY A 68 20.55 -0.93 -11.72
CA GLY A 68 19.67 -1.88 -11.05
C GLY A 68 19.73 -3.27 -11.68
N LYS A 69 19.15 -4.26 -10.98
CA LYS A 69 19.08 -5.63 -11.51
C LYS A 69 18.23 -5.66 -12.78
N GLN A 70 18.72 -6.38 -13.78
CA GLN A 70 17.96 -6.69 -15.00
C GLN A 70 16.74 -7.54 -14.63
N GLY A 71 15.53 -7.05 -14.92
CA GLY A 71 14.31 -7.82 -14.74
C GLY A 71 13.94 -8.65 -15.97
N PRO A 72 12.87 -9.46 -15.88
CA PRO A 72 12.40 -10.31 -16.96
C PRO A 72 11.87 -9.49 -18.15
N VAL A 73 11.85 -10.11 -19.34
CA VAL A 73 11.37 -9.47 -20.58
C VAL A 73 9.92 -9.01 -20.45
N ALA A 74 9.07 -9.83 -19.83
CA ALA A 74 7.71 -9.47 -19.44
C ALA A 74 7.63 -9.40 -17.91
N PRO A 75 7.51 -8.19 -17.33
CA PRO A 75 7.43 -7.99 -15.88
C PRO A 75 6.35 -8.83 -15.20
N ASP A 76 6.74 -9.43 -14.07
CA ASP A 76 5.86 -10.12 -13.13
C ASP A 76 5.29 -9.10 -12.13
N LEU A 77 4.05 -8.71 -12.36
CA LEU A 77 3.33 -7.70 -11.60
C LEU A 77 2.58 -8.33 -10.44
N VAL A 78 2.91 -7.94 -9.22
CA VAL A 78 2.24 -8.40 -8.01
C VAL A 78 1.49 -7.22 -7.39
N TYR A 79 0.20 -7.39 -7.13
CA TYR A 79 -0.66 -6.31 -6.66
C TYR A 79 -0.96 -6.47 -5.19
N PHE A 80 -0.69 -5.39 -4.45
CA PHE A 80 -1.07 -5.22 -3.06
C PHE A 80 -2.13 -4.15 -2.94
N LEU A 81 -2.89 -4.18 -1.86
CA LEU A 81 -3.69 -3.01 -1.55
C LEU A 81 -2.82 -1.81 -1.27
N ASN A 82 -3.41 -0.65 -1.48
CA ASN A 82 -2.78 0.62 -1.23
C ASN A 82 -2.81 0.99 0.27
N ALA A 83 -2.25 0.11 1.09
CA ALA A 83 -2.10 0.28 2.53
C ALA A 83 -0.74 -0.32 2.90
N MET A 84 0.22 0.53 3.24
CA MET A 84 1.59 0.11 3.47
C MET A 84 2.28 0.98 4.51
N LYS A 85 3.48 0.57 4.92
CA LYS A 85 4.35 1.34 5.80
C LYS A 85 5.79 1.19 5.33
N VAL A 86 6.48 2.30 5.08
CA VAL A 86 7.94 2.25 4.86
C VAL A 86 8.61 2.01 6.21
N GLU A 87 9.20 0.83 6.40
CA GLU A 87 9.91 0.48 7.63
C GLU A 87 11.31 1.10 7.68
N SER A 88 11.99 1.16 6.53
CA SER A 88 13.35 1.70 6.43
C SER A 88 13.69 2.16 5.01
N GLY A 89 14.70 3.03 4.92
CA GLY A 89 15.29 3.48 3.66
C GLY A 89 14.44 4.47 2.87
N PHE A 90 13.58 5.24 3.55
CA PHE A 90 12.75 6.27 2.93
C PHE A 90 13.58 7.29 2.14
N GLU A 91 14.75 7.66 2.65
CA GLU A 91 15.70 8.60 2.03
C GLU A 91 16.19 8.14 0.65
N PHE A 92 16.15 6.83 0.37
CA PHE A 92 16.51 6.24 -0.91
C PHE A 92 15.33 6.16 -1.89
N LEU A 93 14.11 6.50 -1.48
CA LEU A 93 12.94 6.44 -2.35
C LEU A 93 12.87 7.66 -3.27
N ARG A 94 12.70 7.42 -4.56
CA ARG A 94 12.41 8.47 -5.55
C ARG A 94 11.29 8.01 -6.48
N CYS A 95 10.45 8.95 -6.91
CA CYS A 95 9.33 8.68 -7.79
C CYS A 95 9.62 9.21 -9.19
N PHE A 96 9.44 8.37 -10.20
CA PHE A 96 9.65 8.72 -11.60
C PHE A 96 8.42 8.42 -12.44
N LEU A 97 8.16 9.28 -13.42
CA LEU A 97 7.43 8.95 -14.63
C LEU A 97 8.45 8.61 -15.71
N ILE A 98 8.25 7.51 -16.42
CA ILE A 98 9.23 7.07 -17.42
C ILE A 98 9.38 8.11 -18.54
N GLN A 99 8.28 8.67 -18.99
CA GLN A 99 8.29 9.74 -19.97
C GLN A 99 7.00 10.56 -19.84
N LYS A 100 6.96 11.73 -20.48
CA LYS A 100 5.75 12.55 -20.53
C LYS A 100 4.61 11.78 -21.20
N GLY A 101 3.39 11.91 -20.66
CA GLY A 101 2.20 11.19 -21.13
C GLY A 101 2.13 9.73 -20.69
N TYR A 102 3.09 9.24 -19.90
CA TYR A 102 2.93 7.95 -19.22
C TYR A 102 2.19 8.15 -17.90
N ASN A 103 1.34 7.18 -17.57
CA ASN A 103 0.42 7.31 -16.44
C ASN A 103 0.95 6.58 -15.19
N THR A 104 1.87 5.64 -15.33
CA THR A 104 2.41 4.90 -14.17
C THR A 104 3.52 5.71 -13.50
N ARG A 105 3.26 6.18 -12.29
CA ARG A 105 4.26 6.71 -11.36
C ARG A 105 4.96 5.54 -10.70
N ARG A 106 6.28 5.50 -10.74
CA ARG A 106 7.06 4.38 -10.21
C ARG A 106 8.00 4.85 -9.12
N VAL A 107 7.95 4.17 -7.98
CA VAL A 107 8.86 4.41 -6.86
C VAL A 107 10.03 3.44 -6.99
N TYR A 108 11.24 3.99 -7.00
CA TYR A 108 12.50 3.26 -7.05
C TYR A 108 13.29 3.48 -5.76
N ALA A 109 14.00 2.45 -5.34
CA ALA A 109 15.05 2.57 -4.33
C ALA A 109 16.37 2.94 -5.02
N THR A 110 16.80 4.20 -4.95
CA THR A 110 17.98 4.72 -5.66
C THR A 110 19.31 4.14 -5.17
N CYS A 111 19.34 3.51 -4.00
CA CYS A 111 20.52 2.82 -3.49
C CYS A 111 20.98 1.62 -4.33
N CYS A 112 20.08 1.01 -5.10
CA CYS A 112 20.39 -0.07 -6.05
C CYS A 112 19.43 -0.07 -7.26
N TRP A 113 18.76 1.06 -7.47
CA TRP A 113 17.77 1.31 -8.51
C TRP A 113 16.64 0.28 -8.66
N THR A 114 16.32 -0.48 -7.62
CA THR A 114 15.21 -1.45 -7.66
C THR A 114 13.87 -0.74 -7.83
N ALA A 115 13.09 -1.09 -8.85
CA ALA A 115 11.72 -0.65 -9.04
C ALA A 115 10.79 -1.33 -8.02
N LEU A 116 10.36 -0.61 -6.98
CA LEU A 116 9.62 -1.17 -5.85
C LEU A 116 8.10 -1.11 -6.04
N LEU A 117 7.57 0.06 -6.40
CA LEU A 117 6.13 0.28 -6.50
C LEU A 117 5.78 0.96 -7.83
N GLY A 118 4.59 0.68 -8.32
CA GLY A 118 3.92 1.39 -9.39
C GLY A 118 2.53 1.81 -8.94
N ASP A 119 2.20 3.05 -9.23
CA ASP A 119 0.86 3.61 -9.10
C ASP A 119 0.37 4.06 -10.48
N HIS A 120 -0.85 3.68 -10.83
CA HIS A 120 -1.46 4.03 -12.10
C HIS A 120 -2.88 4.55 -11.85
N PRO A 121 -3.36 5.59 -12.55
CA PRO A 121 -4.71 6.15 -12.40
C PRO A 121 -5.84 5.13 -12.45
N ALA A 122 -5.69 4.07 -13.26
CA ALA A 122 -6.62 2.95 -13.33
C ALA A 122 -6.84 2.21 -11.99
N TYR A 123 -5.87 2.29 -11.07
CA TYR A 123 -5.95 1.64 -9.77
C TYR A 123 -6.83 2.42 -8.79
N GLN A 124 -7.19 3.66 -9.10
CA GLN A 124 -8.10 4.51 -8.32
C GLN A 124 -7.68 4.66 -6.85
N GLY A 125 -6.38 4.55 -6.55
CA GLY A 125 -5.85 4.57 -5.19
C GLY A 125 -6.26 3.36 -4.33
N ILE A 126 -6.85 2.31 -4.92
CA ILE A 126 -7.27 1.10 -4.20
C ILE A 126 -6.10 0.12 -4.04
N CYS A 127 -5.25 0.03 -5.07
CA CYS A 127 -4.13 -0.89 -5.10
C CYS A 127 -2.86 -0.27 -5.66
N VAL A 128 -1.76 -0.96 -5.41
CA VAL A 128 -0.43 -0.66 -5.93
C VAL A 128 0.13 -1.92 -6.58
N VAL A 129 1.03 -1.74 -7.53
CA VAL A 129 1.74 -2.85 -8.15
C VAL A 129 3.20 -2.87 -7.71
N THR A 130 3.78 -4.03 -7.52
CA THR A 130 5.22 -4.24 -7.40
C THR A 130 5.71 -5.18 -8.52
N TYR A 131 7.02 -5.24 -8.71
CA TYR A 131 7.67 -5.96 -9.79
C TYR A 131 8.51 -7.10 -9.23
N ASN A 132 7.94 -8.31 -9.16
CA ASN A 132 8.67 -9.49 -8.71
C ASN A 132 9.84 -9.73 -9.65
N ASP A 133 11.05 -9.72 -9.09
CA ASP A 133 12.31 -9.62 -9.83
C ASP A 133 12.36 -8.37 -10.74
N PRO A 134 12.84 -7.21 -10.25
CA PRO A 134 13.96 -7.12 -9.30
C PRO A 134 13.57 -6.93 -7.83
N THR A 135 12.30 -6.66 -7.50
CA THR A 135 11.88 -6.54 -6.09
C THR A 135 11.85 -7.89 -5.42
N ILE A 136 12.37 -7.95 -4.20
CA ILE A 136 12.27 -9.13 -3.34
C ILE A 136 10.95 -9.01 -2.58
N ILE A 137 10.08 -10.00 -2.76
CA ILE A 137 8.78 -10.08 -2.07
C ILE A 137 8.85 -11.21 -1.06
N GLU A 138 8.67 -10.87 0.21
CA GLU A 138 8.62 -11.81 1.32
C GLU A 138 7.20 -11.87 1.85
N LEU A 139 6.70 -13.09 2.08
CA LEU A 139 5.42 -13.33 2.74
C LEU A 139 5.72 -14.04 4.05
N ASP A 140 5.08 -13.60 5.15
CA ASP A 140 5.38 -14.10 6.50
C ASP A 140 5.16 -15.61 6.67
N ASP A 141 4.28 -16.19 5.86
CA ASP A 141 4.31 -17.63 5.62
C ASP A 141 5.55 -17.92 4.75
N THR A 142 6.69 -18.08 5.40
CA THR A 142 8.04 -18.27 4.82
C THR A 142 8.19 -19.42 3.80
N LYS A 143 7.10 -20.14 3.47
CA LYS A 143 7.00 -21.18 2.43
C LYS A 143 5.92 -20.93 1.38
N ALA A 144 5.11 -19.89 1.50
CA ALA A 144 4.06 -19.57 0.53
C ALA A 144 4.71 -18.96 -0.72
N ALA A 145 4.86 -19.76 -1.77
CA ALA A 145 5.20 -19.24 -3.08
C ALA A 145 4.16 -18.21 -3.54
N LEU A 146 4.59 -17.20 -4.29
CA LEU A 146 3.65 -16.33 -4.99
C LEU A 146 2.68 -17.19 -5.81
N ARG A 147 1.39 -16.90 -5.71
CA ARG A 147 0.34 -17.59 -6.46
C ARG A 147 0.62 -17.57 -7.97
N PRO A 148 0.09 -18.52 -8.77
CA PRO A 148 0.21 -18.47 -10.23
C PRO A 148 -0.33 -17.17 -10.83
N PHE A 149 0.15 -16.83 -12.03
CA PHE A 149 -0.34 -15.69 -12.80
C PHE A 149 -1.84 -15.80 -13.06
N ASP A 150 -2.60 -14.75 -12.73
CA ASP A 150 -4.02 -14.66 -13.05
C ASP A 150 -4.24 -14.49 -14.56
N ASN A 151 -3.40 -13.68 -15.21
CA ASN A 151 -3.44 -13.44 -16.65
C ASN A 151 -2.09 -12.97 -17.20
N ARG A 152 -1.92 -13.11 -18.52
CA ARG A 152 -0.95 -12.35 -19.31
C ARG A 152 -1.69 -11.28 -20.10
N ILE A 153 -1.21 -10.04 -20.00
CA ILE A 153 -1.87 -8.88 -20.60
C ILE A 153 -0.95 -8.13 -21.54
N PHE A 154 -1.54 -7.48 -22.55
CA PHE A 154 -0.86 -6.65 -23.55
C PHE A 154 0.18 -7.38 -24.41
N GLU A 155 -0.02 -8.67 -24.73
CA GLU A 155 0.91 -9.43 -25.59
C GLU A 155 1.15 -8.78 -26.95
N LYS A 156 0.14 -8.09 -27.48
CA LYS A 156 0.22 -7.33 -28.73
C LYS A 156 1.26 -6.20 -28.73
N ASP A 157 1.72 -5.77 -27.56
CA ASP A 157 2.74 -4.73 -27.41
C ASP A 157 4.17 -5.29 -27.47
N MET A 158 4.32 -6.60 -27.74
CA MET A 158 5.59 -7.29 -27.92
C MET A 158 5.70 -7.85 -29.34
N THR A 159 6.92 -7.88 -29.88
CA THR A 159 7.17 -8.61 -31.14
C THR A 159 7.08 -10.12 -30.90
N LYS A 160 6.94 -10.90 -31.98
CA LYS A 160 6.90 -12.37 -31.88
C LYS A 160 8.19 -12.92 -31.26
N GLU A 161 9.33 -12.31 -31.59
CA GLU A 161 10.66 -12.68 -31.09
C GLU A 161 10.80 -12.34 -29.61
N GLU A 162 10.23 -11.23 -29.15
CA GLU A 162 10.19 -10.87 -27.74
C GLU A 162 9.29 -11.84 -26.95
N LEU A 163 8.09 -12.16 -27.48
CA LEU A 163 7.17 -13.10 -26.85
C LEU A 163 7.76 -14.51 -26.74
N ALA A 164 8.53 -14.94 -27.74
CA ALA A 164 9.22 -16.23 -27.71
C ALA A 164 10.24 -16.36 -26.56
N LYS A 165 10.75 -15.23 -26.03
CA LYS A 165 11.66 -15.19 -24.88
C LYS A 165 10.92 -15.21 -23.53
N VAL A 166 9.60 -15.01 -23.54
CA VAL A 166 8.80 -15.06 -22.31
C VAL A 166 8.44 -16.50 -22.02
N THR A 167 8.63 -16.94 -20.78
CA THR A 167 8.19 -18.28 -20.32
C THR A 167 6.75 -18.53 -20.76
N PRO A 168 6.40 -19.67 -21.37
CA PRO A 168 5.03 -19.95 -21.81
C PRO A 168 4.01 -19.69 -20.70
N TYR A 169 2.94 -18.97 -21.03
CA TYR A 169 1.89 -18.68 -20.07
C TYR A 169 1.08 -19.95 -19.81
N ALA A 170 1.07 -20.39 -18.55
CA ALA A 170 0.16 -21.42 -18.08
C ALA A 170 -1.01 -20.72 -17.37
N PRO A 171 -2.20 -20.64 -17.97
CA PRO A 171 -3.35 -20.08 -17.29
C PRO A 171 -3.67 -20.87 -16.04
N PRO A 172 -4.25 -20.23 -15.00
CA PRO A 172 -4.73 -20.96 -13.85
C PRO A 172 -5.80 -21.96 -14.30
N ILE A 173 -5.83 -23.13 -13.65
CA ILE A 173 -6.80 -24.19 -13.96
C ILE A 173 -8.21 -23.59 -13.86
N LYS A 174 -9.01 -23.79 -14.91
CA LYS A 174 -10.37 -23.26 -15.01
C LYS A 174 -11.19 -23.75 -13.80
N GLY A 175 -11.73 -22.83 -13.01
CA GLY A 175 -12.40 -23.14 -11.73
C GLY A 175 -11.61 -22.78 -10.47
N THR A 176 -10.34 -22.38 -10.62
CA THR A 176 -9.53 -21.76 -9.57
C THR A 176 -8.97 -20.41 -10.05
N PRO A 177 -9.80 -19.37 -9.94
CA PRO A 177 -9.31 -18.16 -9.29
C PRO A 177 -10.24 -17.72 -8.16
N PRO A 178 -9.72 -17.08 -7.11
CA PRO A 178 -10.54 -16.53 -6.05
C PRO A 178 -11.48 -15.47 -6.64
N ASP A 179 -12.74 -15.53 -6.24
CA ASP A 179 -13.70 -14.47 -6.52
C ASP A 179 -13.13 -13.14 -6.03
N TRP A 180 -12.82 -12.26 -6.98
CA TRP A 180 -12.27 -10.94 -6.72
C TRP A 180 -13.15 -10.15 -5.74
N LYS A 181 -14.47 -10.36 -5.76
CA LYS A 181 -15.38 -9.77 -4.78
C LYS A 181 -15.03 -10.26 -3.39
N ARG A 182 -14.87 -11.57 -3.22
CA ARG A 182 -14.53 -12.18 -1.93
C ARG A 182 -13.21 -11.69 -1.37
N VAL A 183 -12.17 -11.53 -2.21
CA VAL A 183 -10.88 -10.99 -1.75
C VAL A 183 -11.02 -9.52 -1.39
N THR A 184 -11.69 -8.73 -2.26
CA THR A 184 -11.94 -7.29 -2.03
C THR A 184 -12.81 -7.05 -0.80
N GLU A 185 -13.81 -7.89 -0.53
CA GLU A 185 -14.70 -7.80 0.64
C GLU A 185 -13.95 -8.14 1.92
N LYS A 186 -13.14 -9.21 1.92
CA LYS A 186 -12.27 -9.52 3.07
C LYS A 186 -11.30 -8.39 3.36
N VAL A 187 -10.73 -7.82 2.31
CA VAL A 187 -9.87 -6.66 2.34
C VAL A 187 -10.58 -5.45 2.93
N LYS A 188 -11.78 -5.12 2.43
CA LYS A 188 -12.55 -3.97 2.88
C LYS A 188 -12.94 -4.14 4.34
N ALA A 189 -13.40 -5.33 4.73
CA ALA A 189 -13.71 -5.65 6.11
C ALA A 189 -12.47 -5.53 7.01
N ALA A 190 -11.29 -5.94 6.54
CA ALA A 190 -10.04 -5.77 7.27
C ALA A 190 -9.66 -4.29 7.42
N LEU A 191 -9.81 -3.48 6.37
CA LEU A 191 -9.55 -2.04 6.42
C LEU A 191 -10.54 -1.30 7.32
N GLU A 192 -11.83 -1.61 7.21
CA GLU A 192 -12.87 -1.07 8.09
C GLU A 192 -12.59 -1.44 9.55
N GLY A 193 -12.11 -2.66 9.81
CA GLY A 193 -11.70 -3.09 11.14
C GLY A 193 -10.44 -2.39 11.66
N LEU A 194 -9.47 -2.08 10.80
CA LEU A 194 -8.27 -1.31 11.17
C LEU A 194 -8.64 0.15 11.49
N TRP A 195 -9.41 0.80 10.63
CA TRP A 195 -9.85 2.18 10.84
C TRP A 195 -10.81 2.34 12.02
N ALA A 196 -11.59 1.31 12.35
CA ALA A 196 -12.43 1.33 13.55
C ALA A 196 -11.57 1.34 14.82
N LYS A 197 -10.48 0.56 14.86
CA LYS A 197 -9.55 0.52 16.00
C LYS A 197 -8.77 1.82 16.16
N GLU A 198 -8.26 2.39 15.07
CA GLU A 198 -7.55 3.68 15.11
C GLU A 198 -8.44 4.77 15.71
N LYS A 199 -9.73 4.83 15.33
CA LYS A 199 -10.68 5.80 15.91
C LYS A 199 -10.99 5.57 17.39
N GLU A 200 -11.01 4.30 17.82
CA GLU A 200 -11.19 3.94 19.23
C GLU A 200 -9.98 4.39 20.04
N GLU A 201 -8.76 4.11 19.56
CA GLU A 201 -7.50 4.53 20.19
C GLU A 201 -7.35 6.06 20.23
N GLU A 202 -7.71 6.77 19.15
CA GLU A 202 -7.74 8.24 19.10
C GLU A 202 -8.73 8.83 20.12
N GLY A 203 -9.93 8.25 20.22
CA GLY A 203 -10.95 8.69 21.18
C GLY A 203 -10.50 8.46 22.63
N GLU A 204 -9.88 7.32 22.92
CA GLU A 204 -9.30 7.05 24.25
C GLU A 204 -8.13 7.99 24.58
N GLU A 205 -7.29 8.34 23.59
CA GLU A 205 -6.19 9.28 23.77
C GLU A 205 -6.71 10.70 24.03
N GLU A 206 -7.73 11.15 23.31
CA GLU A 206 -8.41 12.43 23.55
C GLU A 206 -9.01 12.48 24.96
N GLU A 207 -9.70 11.43 25.40
CA GLU A 207 -10.26 11.33 26.76
C GLU A 207 -9.16 11.34 27.83
N ARG A 208 -8.05 10.62 27.62
CA ARG A 208 -6.87 10.66 28.51
C ARG A 208 -6.28 12.07 28.60
N ASN A 209 -6.15 12.77 27.47
CA ASN A 209 -5.61 14.13 27.42
C ASN A 209 -6.53 15.13 28.15
N LEU A 210 -7.85 15.01 27.97
CA LEU A 210 -8.83 15.82 28.70
C LEU A 210 -8.79 15.56 30.21
N ALA A 211 -8.68 14.30 30.62
CA ALA A 211 -8.56 13.93 32.03
C ALA A 211 -7.26 14.48 32.67
N GLN A 212 -6.14 14.44 31.95
CA GLN A 212 -4.87 15.02 32.41
C GLN A 212 -4.96 16.56 32.54
N GLN A 213 -5.57 17.24 31.57
CA GLN A 213 -5.79 18.69 31.65
C GLN A 213 -6.67 19.07 32.85
N ALA A 214 -7.74 18.30 33.11
CA ALA A 214 -8.60 18.51 34.26
C ALA A 214 -7.86 18.32 35.60
N GLN A 215 -6.99 17.31 35.70
CA GLN A 215 -6.15 17.08 36.89
C GLN A 215 -5.14 18.23 37.11
N GLN A 216 -4.52 18.72 36.04
CA GLN A 216 -3.60 19.86 36.11
C GLN A 216 -4.32 21.14 36.56
N ALA A 217 -5.54 21.39 36.06
CA ALA A 217 -6.37 22.53 36.47
C ALA A 217 -6.83 22.44 37.94
N ALA A 218 -7.00 21.23 38.47
CA ALA A 218 -7.42 21.01 39.86
C ALA A 218 -6.28 21.09 40.89
N THR A 219 -5.01 21.22 40.46
CA THR A 219 -3.88 21.28 41.38
C THR A 219 -3.71 22.71 41.90
N PRO A 220 -3.97 23.00 43.19
CA PRO A 220 -3.89 24.35 43.72
C PRO A 220 -2.45 24.87 43.65
N THR A 221 -2.27 26.04 43.03
CA THR A 221 -0.98 26.72 42.99
C THR A 221 -0.62 27.15 44.41
N SER A 222 0.21 26.37 45.10
CA SER A 222 0.75 26.77 46.39
C SER A 222 1.77 27.89 46.17
N THR A 223 1.30 29.13 46.16
CA THR A 223 2.17 30.31 46.18
C THR A 223 2.77 30.45 47.58
N THR A 224 3.86 29.74 47.85
CA THR A 224 4.72 30.03 48.99
C THR A 224 5.65 31.18 48.61
N ALA A 225 5.32 32.38 49.07
CA ALA A 225 6.23 33.51 49.07
C ALA A 225 7.42 33.18 50.00
N SER A 226 8.63 33.06 49.45
CA SER A 226 9.87 33.08 50.23
C SER A 226 10.75 34.25 49.79
N THR A 227 10.84 35.22 50.69
CA THR A 227 11.80 36.32 50.66
C THR A 227 13.13 35.81 51.17
N THR A 228 14.21 35.80 50.37
CA THR A 228 15.55 36.23 50.83
C THR A 228 16.61 36.32 49.71
N THR A 229 17.20 37.52 49.67
CA THR A 229 18.52 37.97 49.19
C THR A 229 19.63 36.96 48.87
N GLY A 230 20.28 37.20 47.72
CA GLY A 230 21.73 37.39 47.61
C GLY A 230 22.59 36.15 47.32
N GLY A 231 23.28 36.15 46.16
CA GLY A 231 24.37 35.20 45.92
C GLY A 231 24.80 35.08 44.46
N SER A 232 25.81 35.86 44.09
CA SER A 232 26.56 35.75 42.83
C SER A 232 27.40 34.46 42.84
N GLY A 233 27.35 33.66 41.76
CA GLY A 233 28.20 32.47 41.66
C GLY A 233 27.89 31.51 40.50
N ARG A 234 28.47 31.79 39.33
CA ARG A 234 29.42 30.90 38.62
C ARG A 234 29.03 29.44 38.24
N ILE A 235 29.08 29.19 36.92
CA ILE A 235 29.60 28.01 36.18
C ILE A 235 28.78 26.69 36.07
N SER A 236 28.72 26.25 34.81
CA SER A 236 28.66 24.89 34.25
C SER A 236 27.35 24.11 34.09
N GLN A 237 27.16 23.73 32.81
CA GLN A 237 26.80 22.40 32.30
C GLN A 237 25.61 21.66 32.92
N LYS A 238 24.61 21.38 32.08
CA LYS A 238 23.90 20.08 32.01
C LYS A 238 23.04 20.06 30.73
N LYS A 239 23.34 19.10 29.85
CA LYS A 239 22.57 17.86 29.58
C LYS A 239 21.29 18.15 28.81
N GLU A 240 21.24 17.77 27.53
CA GLU A 240 20.68 16.47 27.13
C GLU A 240 19.31 16.24 27.77
N GLU A 241 18.27 16.71 27.08
CA GLU A 241 17.00 16.01 27.06
C GLU A 241 16.63 15.77 25.59
N GLU A 242 17.16 14.65 25.09
CA GLU A 242 16.47 13.83 24.11
C GLU A 242 15.10 13.46 24.67
N GLY A 243 14.08 14.21 24.30
CA GLY A 243 12.69 13.77 24.38
C GLY A 243 12.28 13.20 23.03
N VAL A 244 12.73 11.97 22.74
CA VAL A 244 12.20 11.11 21.66
C VAL A 244 10.76 10.75 22.03
N ASN A 245 9.84 11.70 21.89
CA ASN A 245 8.41 11.48 21.96
C ASN A 245 7.83 11.75 20.59
N GLY A 246 8.09 10.81 19.69
CA GLY A 246 7.31 10.60 18.49
C GLY A 246 6.96 9.13 18.47
N ALA A 247 6.00 8.73 19.32
CA ALA A 247 5.21 7.54 19.02
C ALA A 247 4.52 7.82 17.69
N VAL A 248 5.20 7.48 16.59
CA VAL A 248 4.62 7.53 15.26
C VAL A 248 3.54 6.46 15.29
N SER A 249 2.31 6.88 15.60
CA SER A 249 1.10 6.12 15.27
C SER A 249 1.35 5.48 13.91
N ALA A 250 1.22 4.16 13.85
CA ALA A 250 1.59 3.37 12.69
C ALA A 250 0.55 3.53 11.58
N VAL A 251 0.28 4.77 11.19
CA VAL A 251 -0.67 5.14 10.14
C VAL A 251 -0.18 4.45 8.87
N LEU A 252 -0.97 3.49 8.41
CA LEU A 252 -0.79 2.90 7.10
C LEU A 252 -0.90 4.04 6.08
N GLU A 253 0.16 4.22 5.31
CA GLU A 253 0.19 5.21 4.25
C GLU A 253 -0.24 4.60 2.92
N THR A 254 -0.74 5.46 2.05
CA THR A 254 -0.99 5.15 0.65
C THR A 254 0.24 5.46 -0.18
N VAL A 255 0.31 4.95 -1.41
CA VAL A 255 1.34 5.31 -2.38
C VAL A 255 1.26 6.79 -2.75
N GLN A 256 0.07 7.39 -2.71
CA GLN A 256 -0.11 8.80 -2.98
C GLN A 256 0.56 9.64 -1.89
N THR A 257 0.27 9.36 -0.63
CA THR A 257 0.90 10.03 0.52
C THR A 257 2.41 9.76 0.56
N LEU A 258 2.85 8.55 0.20
CA LEU A 258 4.28 8.26 0.04
C LEU A 258 4.93 9.13 -1.04
N ILE A 259 4.31 9.23 -2.23
CA ILE A 259 4.81 10.04 -3.34
C ILE A 259 4.84 11.53 -2.95
N GLU A 260 3.84 12.02 -2.22
CA GLU A 260 3.80 13.39 -1.69
C GLU A 260 4.93 13.65 -0.70
N ARG A 261 5.23 12.69 0.19
CA ARG A 261 6.36 12.78 1.13
C ARG A 261 7.72 12.73 0.41
N ILE A 262 7.84 11.95 -0.66
CA ILE A 262 9.03 11.96 -1.54
C ILE A 262 9.16 13.36 -2.20
N GLY A 263 8.04 14.05 -2.41
CA GLY A 263 7.99 15.41 -2.93
C GLY A 263 7.92 15.43 -4.45
N LYS A 264 9.07 15.36 -5.12
CA LYS A 264 9.16 15.57 -6.57
C LYS A 264 8.99 14.27 -7.34
N VAL A 265 8.08 14.27 -8.32
CA VAL A 265 8.03 13.25 -9.38
C VAL A 265 8.91 13.70 -10.54
N GLU A 266 9.95 12.93 -10.84
CA GLU A 266 10.91 13.22 -11.91
C GLU A 266 10.51 12.54 -13.22
N ILE A 267 10.97 13.08 -14.37
CA ILE A 267 10.80 12.43 -15.67
C ILE A 267 12.11 11.72 -16.01
N ALA A 268 12.07 10.40 -16.21
CA ALA A 268 13.27 9.59 -16.46
C ALA A 268 13.93 9.92 -17.81
N TYR A 269 13.12 10.10 -18.86
CA TYR A 269 13.55 10.45 -20.22
C TYR A 269 12.89 11.75 -20.67
N PRO A 270 13.39 12.93 -20.24
CA PRO A 270 12.78 14.21 -20.57
C PRO A 270 12.89 14.57 -22.07
N GLU A 271 13.95 14.09 -22.73
CA GLU A 271 14.26 14.34 -24.14
C GLU A 271 13.42 13.48 -25.12
N TYR A 272 12.66 12.48 -24.64
CA TYR A 272 11.97 11.55 -25.52
C TYR A 272 10.65 12.15 -26.04
N GLU A 273 10.63 12.51 -27.32
CA GLU A 273 9.44 13.04 -28.03
C GLU A 273 8.61 11.98 -28.76
N GLY A 274 8.82 10.68 -28.47
CA GLY A 274 8.08 9.63 -29.16
C GLY A 274 6.56 9.66 -28.90
N PRO A 275 5.77 9.03 -29.78
CA PRO A 275 4.31 9.11 -29.72
C PRO A 275 3.76 8.58 -28.40
N GLU A 276 2.76 9.29 -27.86
CA GLU A 276 2.02 8.85 -26.66
C GLU A 276 1.40 7.47 -26.93
N PRO A 277 1.59 6.47 -26.05
CA PRO A 277 0.97 5.17 -26.20
C PRO A 277 -0.53 5.31 -26.31
N LYS A 278 -1.14 4.64 -27.29
CA LYS A 278 -2.59 4.69 -27.56
C LYS A 278 -3.42 4.49 -26.30
N TYR A 279 -3.03 3.57 -25.43
CA TYR A 279 -3.70 3.32 -24.15
C TYR A 279 -3.68 4.54 -23.23
N ASN A 280 -2.54 5.22 -23.09
CA ASN A 280 -2.44 6.39 -22.21
C ASN A 280 -3.32 7.54 -22.70
N ARG A 281 -3.36 7.74 -24.02
CA ARG A 281 -4.28 8.67 -24.65
C ARG A 281 -5.75 8.36 -24.32
N LEU A 282 -6.15 7.10 -24.43
CA LEU A 282 -7.52 6.67 -24.09
C LEU A 282 -7.85 6.89 -22.61
N VAL A 283 -6.91 6.59 -21.70
CA VAL A 283 -7.10 6.84 -20.25
C VAL A 283 -7.23 8.33 -19.95
N ARG A 284 -6.42 9.17 -20.61
CA ARG A 284 -6.48 10.63 -20.50
C ARG A 284 -7.83 11.17 -21.00
N GLU A 285 -8.24 10.78 -22.20
CA GLU A 285 -9.54 11.16 -22.78
C GLU A 285 -10.72 10.70 -21.90
N ALA A 286 -10.66 9.49 -21.32
CA ALA A 286 -11.67 8.99 -20.40
C ALA A 286 -11.73 9.82 -19.09
N ARG A 287 -10.56 10.18 -18.54
CA ARG A 287 -10.48 11.01 -17.33
C ARG A 287 -11.00 12.43 -17.57
N GLU A 288 -10.64 13.04 -18.70
CA GLU A 288 -11.15 14.35 -19.11
C GLU A 288 -12.69 14.33 -19.22
N ARG A 289 -13.25 13.26 -19.83
CA ARG A 289 -14.71 13.05 -19.88
C ARG A 289 -15.33 12.88 -18.50
N MET A 290 -14.69 12.14 -17.59
CA MET A 290 -15.17 11.99 -16.21
C MET A 290 -15.16 13.31 -15.45
N ASN A 291 -14.08 14.09 -15.53
CA ASN A 291 -13.97 15.38 -14.86
C ASN A 291 -15.03 16.35 -15.38
N LYS A 292 -15.18 16.43 -16.70
CA LYS A 292 -16.24 17.24 -17.34
C LYS A 292 -17.64 16.78 -16.90
N ALA A 293 -17.87 15.47 -16.80
CA ALA A 293 -19.15 14.94 -16.30
C ALA A 293 -19.35 15.27 -14.81
N ALA A 294 -18.29 15.27 -14.00
CA ALA A 294 -18.36 15.64 -12.59
C ALA A 294 -18.68 17.14 -12.42
N GLU A 295 -18.02 18.01 -13.17
CA GLU A 295 -18.30 19.47 -13.21
C GLU A 295 -19.75 19.73 -13.61
N LEU A 296 -20.23 19.12 -14.71
CA LEU A 296 -21.62 19.21 -15.15
C LEU A 296 -22.60 18.68 -14.09
N SER A 297 -22.22 17.63 -13.35
CA SER A 297 -23.05 17.08 -12.27
C SER A 297 -23.11 17.97 -11.03
N SER A 298 -22.07 18.77 -10.77
CA SER A 298 -22.08 19.77 -9.71
C SER A 298 -22.90 21.01 -10.08
N GLU A 299 -22.99 21.33 -11.38
CA GLU A 299 -23.76 22.49 -11.87
C GLU A 299 -25.24 22.19 -12.08
N LYS A 300 -25.65 20.94 -12.37
CA LYS A 300 -27.07 20.54 -12.47
C LYS A 300 -27.28 19.10 -12.01
N LYS A 301 -28.29 18.88 -11.16
CA LYS A 301 -28.79 17.53 -10.83
C LYS A 301 -29.12 16.76 -12.12
N LYS A 302 -28.35 15.69 -12.36
CA LYS A 302 -28.63 14.52 -13.22
C LYS A 302 -28.16 14.59 -14.68
N ASP A 303 -26.92 14.16 -14.91
CA ASP A 303 -26.67 13.19 -15.98
C ASP A 303 -25.90 11.97 -15.46
N ARG A 304 -26.64 11.01 -14.90
CA ARG A 304 -26.06 9.73 -14.44
C ARG A 304 -25.58 8.87 -15.62
N THR A 305 -25.99 9.18 -16.84
CA THR A 305 -25.64 8.43 -18.05
C THR A 305 -24.19 8.72 -18.45
N ALA A 306 -23.80 10.00 -18.49
CA ALA A 306 -22.43 10.41 -18.79
C ALA A 306 -21.40 9.81 -17.82
N VAL A 307 -21.69 9.80 -16.51
CA VAL A 307 -20.82 9.18 -15.48
C VAL A 307 -20.70 7.67 -15.68
N ARG A 308 -21.80 7.00 -16.06
CA ARG A 308 -21.81 5.55 -16.33
C ARG A 308 -20.99 5.23 -17.57
N GLU A 309 -21.18 5.95 -18.67
CA GLU A 309 -20.44 5.76 -19.93
C GLU A 309 -18.94 5.97 -19.73
N ALA A 310 -18.55 7.01 -19.01
CA ALA A 310 -17.14 7.26 -18.72
C ALA A 310 -16.51 6.15 -17.84
N ARG A 311 -17.26 5.61 -16.86
CA ARG A 311 -16.84 4.43 -16.09
C ARG A 311 -16.67 3.18 -16.95
N GLU A 312 -17.58 2.92 -17.87
CA GLU A 312 -17.48 1.76 -18.77
C GLU A 312 -16.32 1.91 -19.76
N MET A 313 -16.08 3.11 -20.29
CA MET A 313 -14.89 3.39 -21.11
C MET A 313 -13.59 3.12 -20.33
N MET A 314 -13.53 3.53 -19.05
CA MET A 314 -12.36 3.30 -18.21
C MET A 314 -12.16 1.81 -17.93
N LYS A 315 -13.23 1.07 -17.63
CA LYS A 315 -13.17 -0.40 -17.48
C LYS A 315 -12.68 -1.08 -18.77
N ALA A 316 -13.20 -0.66 -19.93
CA ALA A 316 -12.80 -1.20 -21.22
C ALA A 316 -11.36 -0.86 -21.62
N ALA A 317 -10.82 0.26 -21.13
CA ALA A 317 -9.40 0.57 -21.32
C ALA A 317 -8.50 -0.34 -20.46
N ILE A 318 -8.94 -0.66 -19.23
CA ILE A 318 -8.17 -1.43 -18.24
C ILE A 318 -8.07 -2.92 -18.60
N LEU A 319 -9.09 -3.46 -19.29
CA LEU A 319 -9.17 -4.86 -19.73
C LEU A 319 -8.49 -5.07 -21.08
#